data_AF-A0A6N2T901-F1
#
_entry.id   AF-A0A6N2T901-F1
#
_cell.length_a   1.000
_cell.length_b   1.000
_cell.length_c   1.000
_cell.angle_alpha   90.00
_cell.angle_beta   90.00
_cell.angle_gamma   90.00
#
_symmetry.space_group_name_H-M   'P 1'
#
loop_
_entity.id
_entity.type
_entity.pdbx_description
1 polymer ?
#
loop_
_entity_poly.entity_id
_entity_poly.type
_entity_poly.pdbx_seq_one_letter_code
_entity_poly.pdbx_strand_id
1 'polypeptide(L)'
;MGDDKAISYQTFAIGITVVFAIMLFIVSRTTWEMTPEEAGYDVSAIEAEKKQPFGFARWCKNVGNLAVDYISTFRISSFRKFMGIYLTSHCMMDVFGQTFVFFVIFCWGKNAAFASMLLSIDVVTKFFTPLWGYLFSKIGPKNVFQLAFGPGIVPLGTIFATWKIQPAMGGGAWTAVAIASCLFWLVARSLIWFPCWTVIGLVLSWIIALTFRLDKRTDGILNGEINRLKNGGSKTEVASEAKKVVESLAGVPIRA
;
A
#
# COMPACT_ATOMS: atom_id res chain seq x y z
N MET A 1 13.80 16.59 24.76
CA MET A 1 13.67 17.70 23.78
C MET A 1 12.21 18.11 23.51
N GLY A 2 11.19 17.38 23.98
CA GLY A 2 9.78 17.69 23.68
C GLY A 2 8.99 18.43 24.76
N ASP A 3 9.44 18.42 26.02
CA ASP A 3 8.49 18.71 27.12
C ASP A 3 8.15 20.20 27.32
N ASP A 4 9.03 21.13 26.93
CA ASP A 4 8.85 22.57 27.21
C ASP A 4 8.67 23.47 25.98
N LYS A 5 8.85 22.97 24.75
CA LYS A 5 8.83 23.81 23.54
C LYS A 5 8.13 23.13 22.37
N ALA A 6 6.94 23.65 22.00
CA ALA A 6 6.18 23.23 20.82
C ALA A 6 7.00 23.31 19.51
N ILE A 7 7.97 24.23 19.45
CA ILE A 7 8.91 24.38 18.32
C ILE A 7 9.68 23.08 18.04
N SER A 8 10.02 22.28 19.05
CA SER A 8 10.80 21.05 18.86
C SER A 8 10.06 20.03 17.98
N TYR A 9 8.76 19.86 18.18
CA TYR A 9 7.93 18.97 17.36
C TYR A 9 7.77 19.51 15.94
N GLN A 10 7.65 20.83 15.79
CA GLN A 10 7.52 21.48 14.50
C GLN A 10 8.82 21.39 13.68
N THR A 11 9.98 21.59 14.30
CA THR A 11 11.29 21.42 13.65
C THR A 11 11.52 19.98 13.22
N PHE A 12 11.15 19.00 14.05
CA PHE A 12 11.25 17.59 13.70
C PHE A 12 10.33 17.21 12.53
N ALA A 13 9.07 17.68 12.54
CA ALA A 13 8.13 17.46 11.45
C ALA A 13 8.62 18.07 10.13
N ILE A 14 9.08 19.33 10.15
CA ILE A 14 9.67 19.99 8.98
C ILE A 14 10.89 19.20 8.47
N GLY A 15 11.76 18.76 9.37
CA GLY A 15 12.94 17.96 9.04
C GLY A 15 12.58 16.68 8.28
N ILE A 16 11.61 15.91 8.79
CA ILE A 16 11.14 14.68 8.13
C ILE A 16 10.47 15.01 6.79
N THR A 17 9.62 16.05 6.72
CA THR A 17 8.95 16.44 5.48
C THR A 17 9.95 16.83 4.39
N VAL A 18 11.01 17.56 4.72
CA VAL A 18 12.07 17.93 3.76
C VAL A 18 12.81 16.70 3.27
N VAL A 19 13.19 15.78 4.15
CA VAL A 19 13.84 14.52 3.76
C VAL A 19 12.95 13.69 2.84
N PHE A 20 11.65 13.59 3.17
CA PHE A 20 10.69 12.86 2.35
C PHE A 20 10.48 13.53 0.98
N ALA A 21 10.41 14.86 0.92
CA ALA A 21 10.32 15.61 -0.32
C ALA A 21 11.57 15.43 -1.21
N ILE A 22 12.77 15.40 -0.61
CA ILE A 22 14.02 15.10 -1.32
C ILE A 22 13.99 13.67 -1.85
N MET A 23 13.56 12.69 -1.06
CA MET A 23 13.41 11.30 -1.52
C MET A 23 12.40 11.19 -2.66
N LEU A 24 11.24 11.85 -2.57
CA LEU A 24 10.26 11.89 -3.66
C LEU A 24 10.81 12.56 -4.90
N PHE A 25 11.61 13.62 -4.76
CA PHE A 25 12.26 14.29 -5.87
C PHE A 25 13.34 13.42 -6.51
N ILE A 26 14.12 12.69 -5.72
CA ILE A 26 15.10 11.73 -6.23
C ILE A 26 14.36 10.63 -6.98
N VAL A 27 13.34 10.01 -6.36
CA VAL A 27 12.51 8.97 -6.99
C VAL A 27 11.83 9.47 -8.26
N SER A 28 11.30 10.70 -8.27
CA SER A 28 10.70 11.26 -9.48
C SER A 28 11.74 11.41 -10.59
N ARG A 29 12.97 11.77 -10.26
CA ARG A 29 14.07 11.94 -11.22
C ARG A 29 14.74 10.62 -11.62
N THR A 30 14.69 9.58 -10.77
CA THR A 30 15.32 8.27 -11.04
C THR A 30 14.36 7.20 -11.54
N THR A 31 13.05 7.34 -11.31
CA THR A 31 12.14 6.20 -11.44
C THR A 31 11.05 6.37 -12.50
N TRP A 32 10.52 7.58 -12.79
CA TRP A 32 9.32 7.65 -13.66
C TRP A 32 9.11 8.96 -14.44
N GLU A 33 9.77 9.10 -15.58
CA GLU A 33 9.15 9.73 -16.75
C GLU A 33 9.41 8.83 -17.96
N MET A 34 8.59 7.78 -18.13
CA MET A 34 8.34 7.31 -19.49
C MET A 34 7.70 8.47 -20.22
N THR A 35 8.23 8.80 -21.39
CA THR A 35 7.69 9.89 -22.20
C THR A 35 6.22 9.57 -22.55
N PRO A 36 5.33 10.58 -22.70
CA PRO A 36 3.92 10.37 -23.03
C PRO A 36 3.67 9.45 -24.24
N GLU A 37 4.67 9.36 -25.13
CA GLU A 37 4.75 8.49 -26.30
C GLU A 37 4.86 7.00 -25.93
N GLU A 38 5.58 6.66 -24.85
CA GLU A 38 5.83 5.28 -24.41
C GLU A 38 4.67 4.70 -23.58
N ALA A 39 3.85 5.57 -22.96
CA ALA A 39 2.66 5.17 -22.18
C ALA A 39 1.40 4.93 -23.04
N GLY A 40 1.46 5.16 -24.35
CA GLY A 40 0.37 4.90 -25.28
C GLY A 40 -0.84 5.85 -25.17
N TYR A 41 -0.64 7.04 -24.56
CA TYR A 41 -1.61 8.11 -24.66
C TYR A 41 -1.51 8.77 -26.04
N ASP A 42 -2.63 9.24 -26.58
CA ASP A 42 -2.66 9.93 -27.87
C ASP A 42 -1.84 11.24 -27.78
N VAL A 43 -0.61 11.17 -28.28
CA VAL A 43 0.39 12.24 -28.27
C VAL A 43 -0.17 13.51 -28.93
N SER A 44 -1.07 13.35 -29.90
CA SER A 44 -1.73 14.46 -30.60
C SER A 44 -2.72 15.23 -29.72
N ALA A 45 -3.39 14.56 -28.78
CA ALA A 45 -4.30 15.20 -27.83
C ALA A 45 -3.54 15.92 -26.70
N ILE A 46 -2.41 15.37 -26.25
CA ILE A 46 -1.57 15.94 -25.18
C ILE A 46 -0.77 17.16 -25.67
N GLU A 47 -0.23 17.12 -26.90
CA GLU A 47 0.43 18.28 -27.52
C GLU A 47 -0.55 19.41 -27.86
N ALA A 48 -1.79 19.06 -28.21
CA ALA A 48 -2.87 20.03 -28.41
C ALA A 48 -3.33 20.68 -27.09
N GLU A 49 -3.20 19.99 -25.94
CA GLU A 49 -3.45 20.54 -24.61
C GLU A 49 -2.29 21.41 -24.12
N LYS A 50 -1.04 20.99 -24.33
CA LYS A 50 0.18 21.75 -23.97
C LYS A 50 0.29 23.11 -24.64
N LYS A 51 -0.28 23.27 -25.85
CA LYS A 51 -0.25 24.54 -26.60
C LYS A 51 -1.35 25.53 -26.18
N GLN A 52 -2.24 25.17 -25.27
CA GLN A 52 -3.31 26.07 -24.84
C GLN A 52 -2.88 26.89 -23.62
N PRO A 53 -3.16 28.21 -23.61
CA PRO A 53 -2.81 29.05 -22.48
C PRO A 53 -3.57 28.61 -21.21
N PHE A 54 -2.92 28.74 -20.05
CA PHE A 54 -3.53 28.42 -18.77
C PHE A 54 -4.82 29.24 -18.56
N GLY A 55 -5.97 28.58 -18.57
CA GLY A 55 -7.26 29.18 -18.31
C GLY A 55 -7.84 28.68 -16.99
N PHE A 56 -7.95 29.56 -15.99
CA PHE A 56 -8.46 29.20 -14.65
C PHE A 56 -9.84 28.53 -14.69
N ALA A 57 -10.74 29.00 -15.56
CA ALA A 57 -12.07 28.41 -15.74
C ALA A 57 -12.01 26.96 -16.28
N ARG A 58 -11.07 26.66 -17.18
CA ARG A 58 -10.86 25.31 -17.70
C ARG A 58 -10.17 24.42 -16.66
N TRP A 59 -9.22 24.96 -15.90
CA TRP A 59 -8.59 24.25 -14.80
C TRP A 59 -9.64 23.81 -13.75
N CYS A 60 -10.52 24.71 -13.31
CA CYS A 60 -11.62 24.37 -12.41
C CYS A 60 -12.54 23.30 -13.01
N LYS A 61 -12.83 23.35 -14.31
CA LYS A 61 -13.62 22.32 -15.00
C LYS A 61 -12.92 20.96 -15.02
N ASN A 62 -11.62 20.93 -15.28
CA ASN A 62 -10.82 19.69 -15.30
C ASN A 62 -10.69 19.10 -13.89
N VAL A 63 -10.48 19.93 -12.87
CA VAL A 63 -10.51 19.50 -11.45
C VAL A 63 -11.89 18.97 -11.08
N GLY A 64 -12.96 19.64 -11.52
CA GLY A 64 -14.33 19.19 -11.30
C GLY A 64 -14.62 17.83 -11.97
N ASN A 65 -14.21 17.65 -13.23
CA ASN A 65 -14.34 16.39 -13.94
C ASN A 65 -13.55 15.28 -13.25
N LEU A 66 -12.30 15.56 -12.86
CA LEU A 66 -11.47 14.62 -12.12
C LEU A 66 -12.10 14.24 -10.78
N ALA A 67 -12.67 15.20 -10.04
CA ALA A 67 -13.39 14.94 -8.80
C ALA A 67 -14.63 14.06 -9.05
N VAL A 68 -15.38 14.30 -10.13
CA VAL A 68 -16.50 13.45 -10.54
C VAL A 68 -16.03 12.04 -10.89
N ASP A 69 -14.89 11.90 -11.57
CA ASP A 69 -14.31 10.59 -11.91
C ASP A 69 -13.88 9.82 -10.64
N TYR A 70 -13.26 10.49 -9.67
CA TYR A 70 -12.95 9.90 -8.37
C TYR A 70 -14.23 9.52 -7.60
N ILE A 71 -15.26 10.38 -7.59
CA ILE A 71 -16.55 10.07 -6.96
C ILE A 71 -17.25 8.92 -7.67
N SER A 72 -17.11 8.81 -9.00
CA SER A 72 -17.67 7.71 -9.78
C SER A 72 -17.12 6.34 -9.35
N THR A 73 -15.87 6.32 -8.86
CA THR A 73 -15.23 5.11 -8.31
C THR A 73 -15.98 4.57 -7.07
N PHE A 74 -16.61 5.45 -6.27
CA PHE A 74 -17.45 5.03 -5.13
C PHE A 74 -18.72 4.28 -5.55
N ARG A 75 -19.11 4.32 -6.83
CA ARG A 75 -20.25 3.54 -7.34
C ARG A 75 -19.93 2.06 -7.49
N ILE A 76 -18.66 1.67 -7.51
CA ILE A 76 -18.23 0.28 -7.65
C ILE A 76 -18.45 -0.46 -6.32
N SER A 77 -19.27 -1.51 -6.33
CA SER A 77 -19.64 -2.29 -5.14
C SER A 77 -18.42 -2.87 -4.40
N SER A 78 -17.44 -3.38 -5.15
CA SER A 78 -16.18 -3.90 -4.59
C SER A 78 -15.37 -2.82 -3.89
N PHE A 79 -15.28 -1.63 -4.49
CA PHE A 79 -14.59 -0.48 -3.91
C PHE A 79 -15.27 -0.01 -2.62
N ARG A 80 -16.61 0.07 -2.61
CA ARG A 80 -17.36 0.46 -1.40
C ARG A 80 -17.16 -0.50 -0.23
N LYS A 81 -17.16 -1.81 -0.49
CA LYS A 81 -16.90 -2.83 0.54
C LYS A 81 -15.49 -2.71 1.10
N PHE A 82 -14.50 -2.52 0.22
CA PHE A 82 -13.11 -2.32 0.62
C PHE A 82 -12.91 -1.04 1.44
N MET A 83 -13.42 0.09 0.95
CA MET A 83 -13.37 1.38 1.64
C MET A 83 -14.04 1.30 3.02
N GLY A 84 -15.20 0.64 3.12
CA GLY A 84 -15.89 0.43 4.39
C GLY A 84 -15.05 -0.36 5.40
N ILE A 85 -14.43 -1.46 4.96
CA ILE A 85 -13.51 -2.24 5.79
C ILE A 85 -12.30 -1.39 6.20
N TYR A 86 -11.68 -0.68 5.25
CA TYR A 86 -10.51 0.15 5.46
C TYR A 86 -10.76 1.25 6.51
N LEU A 87 -11.77 2.09 6.28
CA LEU A 87 -12.09 3.22 7.16
C LEU A 87 -12.48 2.77 8.57
N THR A 88 -13.31 1.73 8.66
CA THR A 88 -13.74 1.19 9.96
C THR A 88 -12.56 0.60 10.74
N SER A 89 -11.67 -0.12 10.04
CA SER A 89 -10.48 -0.69 10.66
C SER A 89 -9.49 0.38 11.10
N HIS A 90 -9.27 1.40 10.28
CA HIS A 90 -8.35 2.48 10.59
C HIS A 90 -8.83 3.30 11.79
N CYS A 91 -10.11 3.67 11.78
CA CYS A 91 -10.75 4.38 12.89
C CYS A 91 -10.63 3.60 14.22
N MET A 92 -10.92 2.29 14.21
CA MET A 92 -10.76 1.44 15.41
C MET A 92 -9.31 1.45 15.93
N MET A 93 -8.33 1.41 15.03
CA MET A 93 -6.91 1.41 15.41
C MET A 93 -6.46 2.74 16.01
N ASP A 94 -6.95 3.85 15.47
CA ASP A 94 -6.64 5.18 16.00
C ASP A 94 -7.25 5.37 17.38
N VAL A 95 -8.52 4.97 17.55
CA VAL A 95 -9.19 4.99 18.86
C VAL A 95 -8.44 4.13 19.86
N PHE A 96 -8.03 2.90 19.50
CA PHE A 96 -7.23 2.06 20.39
C PHE A 96 -5.89 2.71 20.73
N GLY A 97 -5.14 3.20 19.74
CA GLY A 97 -3.83 3.81 19.94
C GLY A 97 -3.87 5.02 20.89
N GLN A 98 -4.90 5.86 20.76
CA GLN A 98 -5.09 7.03 21.63
C GLN A 98 -5.58 6.65 23.04
N THR A 99 -6.46 5.67 23.16
CA THR A 99 -7.07 5.30 24.45
C THR A 99 -6.23 4.32 25.27
N PHE A 100 -5.37 3.53 24.63
CA PHE A 100 -4.58 2.49 25.30
C PHE A 100 -3.66 3.05 26.38
N VAL A 101 -3.03 4.22 26.15
CA VAL A 101 -2.18 4.86 27.17
C VAL A 101 -2.99 5.21 28.43
N PHE A 102 -4.19 5.75 28.26
CA PHE A 102 -5.10 6.04 29.38
C PHE A 102 -5.56 4.76 30.08
N PHE A 103 -5.83 3.69 29.34
CA PHE A 103 -6.18 2.39 29.91
C PHE A 103 -5.04 1.83 30.79
N VAL A 104 -3.79 1.91 30.34
CA VAL A 104 -2.63 1.46 31.13
C VAL A 104 -2.46 2.30 32.41
N ILE A 105 -2.71 3.62 32.33
CA ILE A 105 -2.57 4.50 33.49
C ILE A 105 -3.69 4.28 34.51
N PHE A 106 -4.95 4.31 34.06
CA PHE A 106 -6.11 4.29 34.95
C PHE A 106 -6.58 2.89 35.34
N CYS A 107 -6.59 1.94 34.41
CA CYS A 107 -7.08 0.59 34.69
C CYS A 107 -5.97 -0.29 35.28
N TRP A 108 -4.75 -0.23 34.72
CA TRP A 108 -3.63 -1.04 35.22
C TRP A 108 -2.83 -0.37 36.34
N GLY A 109 -3.03 0.93 36.59
CA GLY A 109 -2.31 1.66 37.63
C GLY A 109 -0.79 1.74 37.38
N LYS A 110 -0.36 1.70 36.12
CA LYS A 110 1.05 1.81 35.72
C LYS A 110 1.37 3.21 35.18
N ASN A 111 2.66 3.52 35.04
CA ASN A 111 3.08 4.82 34.55
C ASN A 111 2.95 4.93 33.01
N ALA A 112 2.97 6.17 32.51
CA ALA A 112 2.93 6.45 31.07
C ALA A 112 4.12 5.83 30.32
N ALA A 113 5.30 5.78 30.95
CA ALA A 113 6.49 5.17 30.36
C ALA A 113 6.29 3.67 30.03
N PHE A 114 5.59 2.93 30.90
CA PHE A 114 5.26 1.52 30.67
C PHE A 114 4.28 1.37 29.49
N ALA A 115 3.29 2.26 29.36
CA ALA A 115 2.38 2.27 28.21
C ALA A 115 3.13 2.52 26.89
N SER A 116 4.02 3.51 26.87
CA SER A 116 4.85 3.82 25.71
C SER A 116 5.82 2.68 25.37
N MET A 117 6.37 2.00 26.37
CA MET A 117 7.20 0.81 26.18
C MET A 117 6.39 -0.29 25.48
N LEU A 118 5.17 -0.59 25.94
CA LEU A 118 4.32 -1.61 25.33
C LEU A 118 3.97 -1.30 23.87
N LEU A 119 3.67 -0.03 23.55
CA LEU A 119 3.44 0.38 22.17
C LEU A 119 4.71 0.29 21.32
N SER A 120 5.88 0.53 21.90
CA SER A 120 7.17 0.45 21.20
C SER A 120 7.56 -0.98 20.80
N ILE A 121 7.03 -1.99 21.50
CA ILE A 121 7.21 -3.41 21.14
C ILE A 121 6.64 -3.72 19.74
N ASP A 122 5.78 -2.85 19.20
CA ASP A 122 5.21 -3.00 17.85
C ASP A 122 6.26 -3.12 16.73
N VAL A 123 7.48 -2.61 16.94
CA VAL A 123 8.59 -2.78 16.00
C VAL A 123 8.87 -4.27 15.74
N VAL A 124 8.77 -5.12 16.76
CA VAL A 124 8.98 -6.57 16.65
C VAL A 124 7.93 -7.19 15.71
N THR A 125 6.71 -6.66 15.74
CA THR A 125 5.61 -7.14 14.92
C THR A 125 5.85 -6.94 13.43
N LYS A 126 6.62 -5.91 13.04
CA LYS A 126 6.92 -5.64 11.63
C LYS A 126 7.72 -6.78 10.98
N PHE A 127 8.54 -7.50 11.76
CA PHE A 127 9.24 -8.69 11.27
C PHE A 127 8.31 -9.84 10.89
N PHE A 128 7.08 -9.88 11.42
CA PHE A 128 6.07 -10.88 11.05
C PHE A 128 5.26 -10.48 9.80
N THR A 129 5.45 -9.28 9.26
CA THR A 129 4.72 -8.80 8.06
C THR A 129 4.97 -9.65 6.81
N PRO A 130 6.20 -10.11 6.50
CA PRO A 130 6.45 -11.05 5.39
C PRO A 130 5.71 -12.39 5.56
N LEU A 131 5.60 -12.89 6.79
CA LEU A 131 4.85 -14.12 7.09
C LEU A 131 3.37 -13.95 6.75
N TRP A 132 2.78 -12.79 7.05
CA TRP A 132 1.40 -12.48 6.65
C TRP A 132 1.24 -12.36 5.15
N GLY A 133 2.24 -11.86 4.43
CA GLY A 133 2.22 -11.84 2.96
C GLY A 133 2.28 -13.21 2.33
N TYR A 134 3.08 -14.10 2.89
CA TYR A 134 3.07 -15.51 2.49
C TYR A 134 1.74 -16.20 2.83
N LEU A 135 1.14 -15.87 3.98
CA LEU A 135 -0.18 -16.40 4.35
C LEU A 135 -1.27 -15.89 3.40
N PHE A 136 -1.17 -14.64 2.98
CA PHE A 136 -2.10 -14.01 2.03
C PHE A 136 -2.08 -14.68 0.66
N SER A 137 -0.90 -15.05 0.16
CA SER A 137 -0.77 -15.74 -1.13
C SER A 137 -1.35 -17.16 -1.12
N LYS A 138 -1.38 -17.84 0.03
CA LYS A 138 -1.91 -19.21 0.14
C LYS A 138 -3.42 -19.27 0.43
N ILE A 139 -3.92 -18.47 1.36
CA ILE A 139 -5.30 -18.62 1.87
C ILE A 139 -6.28 -17.70 1.10
N GLY A 140 -5.74 -16.74 0.34
CA GLY A 140 -6.51 -15.82 -0.49
C GLY A 140 -7.19 -14.68 0.28
N PRO A 141 -7.64 -13.62 -0.40
CA PRO A 141 -7.99 -12.35 0.23
C PRO A 141 -9.16 -12.45 1.23
N LYS A 142 -10.23 -13.17 0.85
CA LYS A 142 -11.45 -13.31 1.67
C LYS A 142 -11.14 -13.92 3.05
N ASN A 143 -10.36 -14.99 3.06
CA ASN A 143 -10.05 -15.74 4.28
C ASN A 143 -9.06 -14.97 5.16
N VAL A 144 -8.14 -14.22 4.56
CA VAL A 144 -7.22 -13.34 5.31
C VAL A 144 -7.98 -12.22 6.02
N PHE A 145 -8.97 -11.60 5.36
CA PHE A 145 -9.82 -10.62 6.03
C PHE A 145 -10.60 -11.24 7.20
N GLN A 146 -11.12 -12.46 7.05
CA GLN A 146 -11.80 -13.16 8.15
C GLN A 146 -10.84 -13.52 9.30
N LEU A 147 -9.60 -13.90 8.99
CA LEU A 147 -8.54 -14.18 9.96
C LEU A 147 -7.94 -12.91 10.60
N ALA A 148 -8.04 -11.76 9.94
CA ALA A 148 -7.63 -10.48 10.50
C ALA A 148 -8.66 -9.97 11.51
N PHE A 149 -9.95 -10.02 11.16
CA PHE A 149 -11.02 -9.42 11.97
C PHE A 149 -11.63 -10.36 13.00
N GLY A 150 -11.76 -11.66 12.69
CA GLY A 150 -12.35 -12.63 13.62
C GLY A 150 -11.50 -12.78 14.89
N PRO A 151 -10.23 -13.21 14.78
CA PRO A 151 -9.30 -13.26 15.89
C PRO A 151 -9.01 -11.90 16.53
N GLY A 152 -9.15 -10.76 15.82
CA GLY A 152 -8.83 -9.42 16.36
C GLY A 152 -9.59 -9.03 17.63
N ILE A 153 -10.76 -9.63 17.88
CA ILE A 153 -11.53 -9.43 19.12
C ILE A 153 -10.87 -10.17 20.30
N VAL A 154 -10.21 -11.31 20.05
CA VAL A 154 -9.63 -12.16 21.09
C VAL A 154 -8.50 -11.46 21.84
N PRO A 155 -7.50 -10.81 21.21
CA PRO A 155 -6.47 -10.09 21.93
C PRO A 155 -7.00 -8.91 22.73
N LEU A 156 -8.02 -8.19 22.25
CA LEU A 156 -8.69 -7.15 23.05
C LEU A 156 -9.30 -7.75 24.33
N GLY A 157 -9.93 -8.91 24.20
CA GLY A 157 -10.41 -9.70 25.34
C GLY A 157 -9.29 -10.09 26.30
N THR A 158 -8.11 -10.48 25.79
CA THR A 158 -6.96 -10.82 26.66
C THR A 158 -6.41 -9.60 27.41
N ILE A 159 -6.33 -8.43 26.77
CA ILE A 159 -5.94 -7.17 27.41
C ILE A 159 -6.94 -6.82 28.51
N PHE A 160 -8.24 -6.93 28.24
CA PHE A 160 -9.27 -6.70 29.26
C PHE A 160 -9.20 -7.73 30.41
N ALA A 161 -8.94 -9.00 30.12
CA ALA A 161 -8.80 -10.05 31.13
C ALA A 161 -7.60 -9.80 32.06
N THR A 162 -6.51 -9.22 31.56
CA THR A 162 -5.36 -8.88 32.42
C THR A 162 -5.71 -7.86 33.50
N TRP A 163 -6.68 -6.98 33.26
CA TRP A 163 -7.18 -6.06 34.29
C TRP A 163 -7.93 -6.80 35.40
N LYS A 164 -8.71 -7.82 35.07
CA LYS A 164 -9.46 -8.63 36.06
C LYS A 164 -8.58 -9.55 36.91
N ILE A 165 -7.48 -10.04 36.34
CA ILE A 165 -6.56 -10.98 37.00
C ILE A 165 -5.50 -10.24 37.84
N GLN A 166 -5.34 -8.93 37.63
CA GLN A 166 -4.41 -8.06 38.37
C GLN A 166 -4.41 -8.23 39.90
N PRO A 167 -5.55 -8.29 40.61
CA PRO A 167 -5.54 -8.45 42.06
C PRO A 167 -5.16 -9.86 42.55
N ALA A 168 -5.15 -10.87 41.67
CA ALA A 168 -4.93 -12.28 42.02
C ALA A 168 -3.51 -12.79 41.72
N MET A 169 -2.68 -12.01 41.01
CA MET A 169 -1.33 -12.41 40.59
C MET A 169 -0.24 -11.54 41.24
N GLY A 170 0.92 -12.15 41.50
CA GLY A 170 2.12 -11.41 41.88
C GLY A 170 2.55 -10.44 40.78
N GLY A 171 3.08 -9.26 41.17
CA GLY A 171 3.34 -8.15 40.26
C GLY A 171 4.22 -8.49 39.05
N GLY A 172 5.25 -9.33 39.23
CA GLY A 172 6.12 -9.77 38.14
C GLY A 172 5.43 -10.72 37.15
N ALA A 173 4.64 -11.67 37.65
CA ALA A 173 3.88 -12.60 36.81
C ALA A 173 2.80 -11.86 36.01
N TRP A 174 2.12 -10.89 36.62
CA TRP A 174 1.14 -10.06 35.94
C TRP A 174 1.76 -9.24 34.80
N THR A 175 2.93 -8.64 35.02
CA THR A 175 3.61 -7.85 33.98
C THR A 175 3.97 -8.72 32.77
N ALA A 176 4.41 -9.97 32.98
CA ALA A 176 4.67 -10.90 31.88
C ALA A 176 3.40 -11.22 31.08
N VAL A 177 2.27 -11.45 31.76
CA VAL A 177 0.97 -11.68 31.12
C VAL A 177 0.49 -10.45 30.34
N ALA A 178 0.67 -9.24 30.89
CA ALA A 178 0.32 -7.99 30.22
C ALA A 178 1.14 -7.78 28.94
N ILE A 179 2.45 -8.05 28.98
CA ILE A 179 3.33 -7.97 27.81
C ILE A 179 2.92 -9.02 26.75
N ALA A 180 2.62 -10.25 27.16
CA ALA A 180 2.19 -11.31 26.25
C ALA A 180 0.86 -10.97 25.56
N SER A 181 -0.14 -10.46 26.31
CA SER A 181 -1.42 -10.01 25.76
C SER A 181 -1.24 -8.82 24.80
N CYS A 182 -0.34 -7.88 25.11
CA CYS A 182 -0.01 -6.78 24.21
C CYS A 182 0.68 -7.25 22.94
N LEU A 183 1.65 -8.17 23.05
CA LEU A 183 2.30 -8.79 21.90
C LEU A 183 1.30 -9.48 20.99
N PHE A 184 0.38 -10.25 21.57
CA PHE A 184 -0.67 -10.93 20.82
C PHE A 184 -1.57 -9.93 20.08
N TRP A 185 -1.96 -8.84 20.75
CA TRP A 185 -2.72 -7.75 20.11
C TRP A 185 -1.95 -7.08 18.98
N LEU A 186 -0.67 -6.74 19.19
CA LEU A 186 0.14 -6.08 18.18
C LEU A 186 0.34 -6.98 16.96
N VAL A 187 0.59 -8.28 17.16
CA VAL A 187 0.65 -9.29 16.08
C VAL A 187 -0.66 -9.36 15.29
N ALA A 188 -1.80 -9.45 15.95
CA ALA A 188 -3.11 -9.39 15.28
C ALA A 188 -3.32 -8.06 14.54
N ARG A 189 -2.90 -6.94 15.14
CA ARG A 189 -2.96 -5.59 14.56
C ARG A 189 -2.17 -5.49 13.26
N SER A 190 -1.01 -6.13 13.18
CA SER A 190 -0.20 -6.15 11.95
C SER A 190 -0.88 -6.86 10.79
N LEU A 191 -1.64 -7.92 11.07
CA LEU A 191 -2.42 -8.66 10.07
C LEU A 191 -3.58 -7.81 9.53
N ILE A 192 -4.17 -6.91 10.32
CA ILE A 192 -5.23 -5.99 9.88
C ILE A 192 -4.66 -4.91 8.94
N TRP A 193 -3.44 -4.46 9.20
CA TRP A 193 -2.74 -3.47 8.35
C TRP A 193 -2.24 -4.04 7.03
N PHE A 194 -1.89 -5.33 7.00
CA PHE A 194 -1.30 -5.96 5.83
C PHE A 194 -2.18 -5.88 4.56
N PRO A 195 -3.48 -6.28 4.58
CA PRO A 195 -4.38 -6.18 3.44
C PRO A 195 -4.48 -4.76 2.88
N CYS A 196 -4.49 -3.75 3.74
CA CYS A 196 -4.61 -2.35 3.34
C CYS A 196 -3.40 -1.89 2.51
N TRP A 197 -2.19 -2.30 2.91
CA TRP A 197 -0.95 -1.99 2.17
C TRP A 197 -0.84 -2.80 0.87
N THR A 198 -1.20 -4.09 0.89
CA THR A 198 -1.18 -4.92 -0.33
C THR A 198 -2.21 -4.53 -1.35
N VAL A 199 -3.36 -3.95 -0.96
CA VAL A 199 -4.37 -3.55 -1.94
C VAL A 199 -3.96 -2.27 -2.66
N ILE A 200 -3.29 -1.33 -2.00
CA ILE A 200 -2.65 -0.19 -2.70
C ILE A 200 -1.61 -0.72 -3.69
N GLY A 201 -0.78 -1.68 -3.27
CA GLY A 201 0.16 -2.37 -4.15
C GLY A 201 -0.52 -3.13 -5.28
N LEU A 202 -1.65 -3.80 -5.05
CA LEU A 202 -2.42 -4.53 -6.06
C LEU A 202 -3.16 -3.61 -7.01
N VAL A 203 -3.65 -2.46 -6.55
CA VAL A 203 -4.25 -1.44 -7.42
C VAL A 203 -3.17 -0.81 -8.29
N LEU A 204 -1.98 -0.52 -7.73
CA LEU A 204 -0.81 -0.09 -8.51
C LEU A 204 -0.41 -1.17 -9.52
N SER A 205 -0.26 -2.41 -9.08
CA SER A 205 0.10 -3.55 -9.93
C SER A 205 -0.98 -3.88 -10.96
N TRP A 206 -2.26 -3.64 -10.67
CA TRP A 206 -3.36 -3.78 -11.61
C TRP A 206 -3.34 -2.67 -12.65
N ILE A 207 -3.07 -1.42 -12.24
CA ILE A 207 -2.84 -0.30 -13.16
C ILE A 207 -1.62 -0.59 -14.06
N ILE A 208 -0.53 -1.16 -13.51
CA ILE A 208 0.65 -1.62 -14.27
C ILE A 208 0.33 -2.85 -15.13
N ALA A 209 -0.60 -3.71 -14.71
CA ALA A 209 -1.04 -4.85 -15.52
C ALA A 209 -1.95 -4.42 -16.67
N LEU A 210 -2.69 -3.32 -16.53
CA LEU A 210 -3.45 -2.69 -17.62
C LEU A 210 -2.52 -2.01 -18.65
N THR A 211 -1.27 -1.70 -18.28
CA THR A 211 -0.23 -1.25 -19.24
C THR A 211 0.51 -2.42 -19.90
N PHE A 212 0.30 -3.66 -19.45
CA PHE A 212 0.84 -4.87 -20.10
C PHE A 212 0.02 -5.20 -21.35
N ARG A 213 0.52 -4.81 -22.52
CA ARG A 213 -0.06 -5.16 -23.83
C ARG A 213 0.37 -6.55 -24.28
N LEU A 214 -0.17 -7.60 -23.67
CA LEU A 214 -0.20 -8.94 -24.26
C LEU A 214 -1.63 -9.23 -24.73
N ASP A 215 -1.86 -9.08 -26.03
CA ASP A 215 -3.13 -9.40 -26.70
C ASP A 215 -2.94 -10.68 -27.53
N LYS A 216 -3.98 -11.52 -27.66
CA LYS A 216 -3.94 -12.82 -28.36
C LYS A 216 -3.47 -12.70 -29.82
N ARG A 217 -3.64 -11.52 -30.42
CA ARG A 217 -3.19 -11.19 -31.78
C ARG A 217 -1.66 -11.04 -31.85
N THR A 218 -1.05 -10.44 -30.84
CA THR A 218 0.39 -10.20 -30.72
C THR A 218 1.14 -11.51 -30.45
N ASP A 219 0.58 -12.38 -29.62
CA ASP A 219 1.07 -13.75 -29.38
C ASP A 219 1.02 -14.62 -30.64
N GLY A 220 -0.01 -14.46 -31.48
CA GLY A 220 -0.12 -15.16 -32.76
C GLY A 220 1.00 -14.77 -33.73
N ILE A 221 1.31 -13.48 -33.81
CA ILE A 221 2.39 -12.94 -34.65
C ILE A 221 3.77 -13.38 -34.12
N LEU A 222 3.97 -13.31 -32.80
CA LEU A 222 5.22 -13.71 -32.16
C LEU A 222 5.50 -15.21 -32.29
N ASN A 223 4.49 -16.06 -32.07
CA ASN A 223 4.64 -17.51 -32.24
C ASN A 223 4.84 -17.91 -33.71
N GLY A 224 4.22 -17.18 -34.65
CA GLY A 224 4.49 -17.34 -36.08
C GLY A 224 5.95 -17.08 -36.44
N GLU A 225 6.53 -16.02 -35.89
CA GLU A 225 7.93 -15.65 -36.11
C GLU A 225 8.91 -16.60 -35.39
N ILE A 226 8.59 -17.05 -34.18
CA ILE A 226 9.36 -18.08 -33.46
C ILE A 226 9.38 -19.40 -34.25
N ASN A 227 8.26 -19.79 -34.85
CA ASN A 227 8.19 -21.00 -35.68
C ASN A 227 8.97 -20.83 -36.99
N ARG A 228 8.99 -19.63 -37.59
CA ARG A 228 9.83 -19.32 -38.77
C ARG A 228 11.32 -19.42 -38.45
N LEU A 229 11.75 -18.88 -37.30
CA LEU A 229 13.14 -18.93 -36.84
C LEU A 229 13.57 -20.37 -36.49
N LYS A 230 12.68 -21.18 -35.89
CA LYS A 230 12.94 -22.60 -35.64
C LYS A 230 13.10 -23.42 -36.92
N ASN A 231 12.46 -23.01 -38.02
CA ASN A 231 12.56 -23.64 -39.34
C ASN A 231 13.74 -23.14 -40.19
N GLY A 232 14.71 -22.43 -39.60
CA GLY A 232 15.93 -22.00 -40.29
C GLY A 232 15.82 -20.65 -41.02
N GLY A 233 14.77 -19.87 -40.78
CA GLY A 233 14.62 -18.52 -41.33
C GLY A 233 15.69 -17.54 -40.81
N SER A 234 16.22 -16.69 -41.69
CA SER A 234 17.23 -15.69 -41.31
C SER A 234 16.63 -14.57 -40.44
N LYS A 235 17.41 -14.10 -39.46
CA LYS A 235 17.10 -12.94 -38.60
C LYS A 235 17.08 -11.61 -39.37
N THR A 236 17.59 -11.58 -40.60
CA THR A 236 17.62 -10.39 -41.47
C THR A 236 16.35 -10.22 -42.29
N GLU A 237 15.48 -11.24 -42.39
CA GLU A 237 14.21 -11.22 -43.14
C GLU A 237 13.00 -11.18 -42.20
N VAL A 238 13.00 -10.28 -41.22
CA VAL A 238 11.85 -10.10 -40.32
C VAL A 238 10.82 -9.18 -40.99
N ALA A 239 9.56 -9.62 -41.06
CA ALA A 239 8.46 -8.77 -41.55
C ALA A 239 8.37 -7.49 -40.68
N SER A 240 8.20 -6.33 -41.31
CA SER A 240 8.22 -5.03 -40.61
C SER A 240 7.22 -4.92 -39.45
N GLU A 241 6.10 -5.65 -39.55
CA GLU A 241 5.07 -5.76 -38.52
C GLU A 241 5.52 -6.62 -37.33
N ALA A 242 6.20 -7.75 -37.58
CA ALA A 242 6.77 -8.60 -36.54
C ALA A 242 7.94 -7.92 -35.81
N LYS A 243 8.76 -7.15 -36.55
CA LYS A 243 9.85 -6.36 -35.97
C LYS A 243 9.32 -5.32 -34.98
N LYS A 244 8.29 -4.55 -35.38
CA LYS A 244 7.64 -3.55 -34.51
C LYS A 244 6.99 -4.19 -33.28
N VAL A 245 6.37 -5.35 -33.44
CA VAL A 245 5.75 -6.08 -32.32
C VAL A 245 6.80 -6.57 -31.33
N VAL A 246 7.89 -7.18 -31.80
CA VAL A 246 8.97 -7.67 -30.92
C VAL A 246 9.70 -6.49 -30.25
N GLU A 247 9.95 -5.39 -30.96
CA GLU A 247 10.55 -4.17 -30.39
C GLU A 247 9.63 -3.51 -29.35
N SER A 248 8.30 -3.52 -29.58
CA SER A 248 7.32 -2.99 -28.62
C SER A 248 7.20 -3.84 -27.35
N LEU A 249 7.47 -5.15 -27.44
CA LEU A 249 7.40 -6.08 -26.30
C LEU A 249 8.73 -6.19 -25.55
N ALA A 250 9.86 -6.10 -26.27
CA ALA A 250 11.19 -6.20 -25.68
C ALA A 250 11.73 -4.85 -25.17
N GLY A 251 11.22 -3.73 -25.69
CA GLY A 251 11.67 -2.38 -25.32
C GLY A 251 13.09 -2.04 -25.79
N VAL A 252 13.68 -2.84 -26.69
CA VAL A 252 15.04 -2.65 -27.22
C VAL A 252 15.00 -2.78 -28.75
N PRO A 253 15.66 -1.89 -29.51
CA PRO A 253 15.69 -1.97 -30.97
C PRO A 253 16.43 -3.23 -31.44
N ILE A 254 15.84 -3.96 -32.38
CA ILE A 254 16.44 -5.18 -32.95
C ILE A 254 17.52 -4.74 -33.93
N ARG A 255 18.78 -5.05 -33.57
CA ARG A 255 19.90 -5.00 -34.53
C ARG A 255 19.66 -6.07 -35.59
N ALA A 256 19.33 -5.60 -36.80
CA ALA A 256 19.32 -6.41 -38.01
C ALA A 256 20.76 -6.79 -38.38
#